data_AF-A0A9P5PKN8-F1
#
_entry.id   AF-A0A9P5PKN8-F1
#
_cell.length_a   1.000
_cell.length_b   1.000
_cell.length_c   1.000
_cell.angle_alpha   90.00
_cell.angle_beta   90.00
_cell.angle_gamma   90.00
#
_symmetry.space_group_name_H-M   'P 1'
#
loop_
_entity.id
_entity.type
_entity.pdbx_description
1 polymer ?
#
loop_
_entity_poly.entity_id
_entity_poly.type
_entity_poly.pdbx_seq_one_letter_code
_entity_poly.pdbx_strand_id
1 'polypeptide(L)' 'KKFDDFRTAKMYYNEVCNTGILNLLKPVPCRDEIFIVIRGVNPGIYKKRYELLNKGLGWRGGYV' A
#
# COMPACT_ATOMS: atom_id res chain seq x y z
N LYS A 1 13.99 9.43 -2.95
CA LYS A 1 13.42 10.73 -3.38
C LYS A 1 13.05 11.46 -2.09
N LYS A 2 13.77 12.53 -1.76
CA LYS A 2 13.59 13.25 -0.49
C LYS A 2 12.31 14.08 -0.56
N PHE A 3 11.56 14.18 0.52
CA PHE A 3 10.46 15.15 0.56
C PHE A 3 11.06 16.55 0.69
N ASP A 4 10.72 17.44 -0.23
CA ASP A 4 11.23 18.82 -0.24
C ASP A 4 10.67 19.67 0.90
N ASP A 5 9.57 19.23 1.51
CA ASP A 5 8.93 19.89 2.63
C ASP A 5 8.33 18.90 3.63
N PHE A 6 8.40 19.25 4.91
CA PHE A 6 7.89 18.46 6.02
C PHE A 6 6.39 18.22 5.92
N ARG A 7 5.62 19.19 5.42
CA ARG A 7 4.17 19.07 5.30
C ARG A 7 3.79 17.99 4.29
N THR A 8 4.50 17.94 3.17
CA THR A 8 4.36 16.91 2.14
C THR A 8 4.68 15.53 2.73
N ALA A 9 5.80 15.39 3.44
CA ALA A 9 6.17 14.14 4.10
C ALA A 9 5.10 13.68 5.11
N LYS A 10 4.59 14.62 5.93
CA LYS A 10 3.56 14.35 6.93
C LYS A 10 2.23 13.98 6.30
N MET A 11 1.84 14.61 5.19
CA MET A 11 0.63 14.26 4.44
C MET A 11 0.69 12.81 3.95
N TYR A 12 1.78 12.43 3.27
CA TYR A 12 1.95 11.05 2.81
C TYR A 12 1.99 10.08 3.98
N TYR A 13 2.72 10.38 5.05
CA TYR A 13 2.76 9.52 6.24
C TYR A 13 1.36 9.30 6.85
N ASN A 14 0.58 10.37 6.99
CA ASN A 14 -0.79 10.31 7.50
C ASN A 14 -1.70 9.48 6.59
N GLU A 15 -1.56 9.63 5.27
CA GLU A 15 -2.29 8.83 4.29
C GLU A 15 -1.96 7.34 4.43
N VAL A 16 -0.68 6.98 4.60
CA VAL A 16 -0.29 5.57 4.80
C VAL A 16 -0.82 5.03 6.13
N CYS A 17 -0.88 5.85 7.19
CA CYS A 17 -1.44 5.46 8.47
C CYS A 17 -2.96 5.25 8.38
N ASN A 18 -3.68 6.16 7.72
CA ASN A 18 -5.14 6.10 7.58
C ASN A 18 -5.60 4.94 6.68
N THR A 19 -4.84 4.61 5.64
CA THR A 19 -5.17 3.51 4.72
C THR A 19 -4.81 2.13 5.28
N GLY A 20 -4.01 2.07 6.35
CA GLY A 20 -3.54 0.81 6.94
C GLY A 20 -2.52 0.06 6.09
N ILE A 21 -2.03 0.65 4.99
CA ILE A 21 -1.04 0.01 4.10
C ILE A 21 0.25 -0.34 4.83
N LEU A 22 0.65 0.45 5.83
CA LEU A 22 1.78 0.12 6.70
C LEU A 22 1.58 -1.20 7.44
N ASN A 23 0.38 -1.51 7.90
CA ASN A 23 0.08 -2.76 8.58
C ASN A 23 0.09 -3.96 7.61
N LEU A 24 -0.19 -3.72 6.33
CA LEU A 24 -0.09 -4.72 5.28
C LEU A 24 1.37 -5.01 4.87
N LEU A 25 2.25 -4.01 4.98
CA LEU A 25 3.66 -4.09 4.58
C LEU A 25 4.59 -4.58 5.71
N LYS A 26 4.26 -4.33 6.97
CA LYS A 26 5.07 -4.71 8.15
C LYS A 26 5.33 -6.23 8.32
N PRO A 27 4.36 -7.13 8.09
CA PRO A 27 4.58 -8.57 8.29
C PRO A 27 5.46 -9.16 7.19
N VAL A 28 6.24 -10.20 7.50
CA VAL A 28 6.90 -11.01 6.46
C VAL A 28 5.82 -11.59 5.54
N PRO A 29 5.92 -11.43 4.21
CA PRO A 29 4.94 -11.98 3.29
C PRO A 29 4.88 -13.50 3.39
N CYS A 30 3.70 -14.02 3.71
CA CYS A 30 3.42 -15.46 3.65
C CYS A 30 3.09 -15.89 2.22
N ARG A 31 3.45 -17.12 1.83
CA ARG A 31 3.29 -17.61 0.45
C ARG A 31 1.83 -17.83 0.05
N ASP A 32 0.95 -18.04 1.03
CA ASP A 32 -0.46 -18.40 0.82
C ASP A 32 -1.44 -17.28 1.21
N GLU A 33 -0.99 -16.02 1.19
CA GLU A 33 -1.85 -14.88 1.49
C GLU A 33 -2.89 -14.66 0.39
N ILE A 34 -4.15 -14.51 0.80
CA ILE A 34 -5.24 -14.11 -0.09
C ILE A 34 -5.77 -12.77 0.40
N PHE A 35 -5.79 -11.79 -0.50
CA PHE A 35 -6.28 -10.45 -0.25
C PHE A 35 -7.56 -10.20 -1.06
N ILE A 36 -8.54 -9.58 -0.42
CA ILE A 36 -9.81 -9.23 -1.05
C ILE A 36 -9.93 -7.70 -1.02
N VAL A 37 -9.96 -7.10 -2.22
CA VAL A 37 -10.18 -5.66 -2.39
C VAL A 37 -11.65 -5.44 -2.67
N ILE A 38 -12.36 -4.85 -1.71
CA ILE A 38 -13.77 -4.47 -1.86
C ILE A 38 -13.88 -3.08 -2.50
N ARG A 39 -12.93 -2.18 -2.19
CA ARG A 39 -12.82 -0.84 -2.76
C ARG A 39 -11.35 -0.50 -3.02
N GLY A 40 -11.03 -0.06 -4.23
CA GLY A 40 -9.69 0.24 -4.70
C GLY A 40 -9.72 0.64 -6.19
N VAL A 41 -8.55 0.71 -6.81
CA VAL A 41 -8.43 0.97 -8.26
C VAL A 41 -9.00 -0.20 -9.06
N ASN A 42 -8.76 -1.42 -8.60
CA ASN A 42 -9.31 -2.63 -9.20
C ASN A 42 -9.78 -3.58 -8.10
N PRO A 43 -11.08 -3.60 -7.75
CA PRO A 43 -11.63 -4.57 -6.81
C PRO A 43 -11.45 -6.02 -7.29
N GLY A 44 -11.11 -6.93 -6.38
CA GLY A 44 -10.83 -8.31 -6.75
C GLY A 44 -10.04 -9.09 -5.70
N ILE A 45 -9.66 -10.31 -6.08
CA ILE A 45 -8.91 -11.24 -5.23
C ILE A 45 -7.46 -11.32 -5.71
N TYR A 46 -6.51 -11.13 -4.80
CA TYR A 46 -5.08 -11.14 -5.08
C TYR A 46 -4.36 -12.16 -4.20
N LYS A 47 -3.50 -12.97 -4.81
CA LYS A 47 -2.69 -14.00 -4.10
C LYS A 47 -1.27 -13.57 -3.80
N LYS A 48 -0.89 -12.39 -4.28
CA LYS A 48 0.45 -11.81 -4.11
C LYS A 48 0.29 -10.38 -3.63
N ARG A 49 1.01 -10.04 -2.56
CA ARG A 49 0.99 -8.68 -1.98
C ARG A 49 1.39 -7.61 -2.98
N TYR A 50 2.36 -7.90 -3.85
CA TYR A 50 2.75 -6.99 -4.94
C TYR A 50 1.60 -6.70 -5.92
N GLU A 51 0.81 -7.71 -6.28
CA GLU A 51 -0.33 -7.53 -7.18
C GLU A 51 -1.46 -6.76 -6.52
N LEU A 52 -1.75 -7.06 -5.25
CA LEU A 52 -2.69 -6.27 -4.45
C LEU A 52 -2.30 -4.79 -4.47
N LEU A 53 -1.04 -4.48 -4.13
CA LEU A 53 -0.57 -3.11 -4.03
C LEU A 53 -0.62 -2.41 -5.39
N ASN A 54 0.02 -2.98 -6.40
CA ASN A 54 0.15 -2.32 -7.71
C ASN A 54 -1.17 -2.29 -8.49
N LYS A 55 -1.88 -3.43 -8.58
CA LYS A 55 -3.09 -3.56 -9.41
C LYS A 55 -4.36 -3.23 -8.63
N GLY A 56 -4.49 -3.74 -7.41
CA GLY A 56 -5.72 -3.58 -6.61
C GLY A 56 -5.86 -2.20 -6.00
N LEU A 57 -4.79 -1.70 -5.39
CA LEU A 57 -4.78 -0.43 -4.67
C LEU A 57 -4.15 0.72 -5.49
N GLY A 58 -3.56 0.43 -6.66
CA GLY A 58 -2.87 1.44 -7.48
C GLY A 58 -1.62 2.03 -6.81
N TRP A 59 -1.10 1.34 -5.79
CA TRP A 59 0.05 1.77 -5.02
C TRP A 59 1.32 1.63 -5.85
N ARG A 60 1.88 2.76 -6.28
CA ARG A 60 3.11 2.81 -7.08
C ARG A 60 4.39 2.85 -6.25
N GLY A 61 4.27 2.77 -4.93
CA GLY A 61 5.40 2.90 -4.01
C GLY A 61 5.89 4.35 -3.89
N GLY A 62 6.63 4.61 -2.82
CA GLY A 62 7.46 5.79 -2.67
C GLY A 62 8.91 5.35 -2.55
N TYR A 63 9.76 5.77 -3.47
CA TYR A 63 11.21 5.62 -3.31
C TYR A 63 11.65 6.68 -2.30
N VAL A 64 11.86 6.31 -1.05
CA VAL A 64 12.39 7.23 -0.02
C VAL A 64 13.84 7.58 -0.35
#